data_AF-A0A8H7X2T8-F1
#
_entry.id   AF-A0A8H7X2T8-F1
#
_cell.length_a   1.000
_cell.length_b   1.000
_cell.length_c   1.000
_cell.angle_alpha   90.00
_cell.angle_beta   90.00
_cell.angle_gamma   90.00
#
_symmetry.space_group_name_H-M   'P 1'
#
loop_
_entity.id
_entity.type
_entity.pdbx_description
1 polymer ?
#
loop_
_entity_poly.entity_id
_entity_poly.type
_entity_poly.pdbx_seq_one_letter_code
_entity_poly.pdbx_strand_id
1 'polypeptide(L)'
;MRDVVRPSLGSFPPAGFAEDFGSVLQFLSTMLLYSAEMPSLHPQIKDLIPKLKEWKKTYRNSHVKTIQNVCERMVGQINGMDPEMIAMMRKFQEEALVCGVVSCGVKGSTGLTVCATCKIQRYCGRDHQKADWKYHKHICKKGLGEPEAQLADLIDRWVGGLFMG
;
A
#
# COMPACT_ATOMS: atom_id res chain seq x y z
N MET A 1 32.46 4.27 -21.90
CA MET A 1 31.08 4.06 -21.41
C MET A 1 30.17 4.80 -22.38
N ARG A 2 29.12 4.18 -22.94
CA ARG A 2 28.17 4.88 -23.83
C ARG A 2 27.38 5.88 -22.97
N ASP A 3 27.31 7.13 -23.39
CA ASP A 3 26.53 8.15 -22.71
C ASP A 3 25.05 7.73 -22.66
N VAL A 4 24.55 7.49 -21.45
CA VAL A 4 23.14 7.21 -21.21
C VAL A 4 22.42 8.55 -21.17
N VAL A 5 21.86 8.96 -22.31
CA VAL A 5 20.99 10.13 -22.40
C VAL A 5 19.74 9.84 -21.58
N ARG A 6 19.63 10.42 -20.38
CA ARG A 6 18.41 10.35 -19.57
C ARG A 6 17.38 11.31 -20.18
N PRO A 7 16.15 10.85 -20.48
CA PRO A 7 15.09 11.74 -20.92
C PRO A 7 14.88 12.87 -19.91
N SER A 8 14.73 14.10 -20.40
CA SER A 8 14.36 15.25 -19.57
C SER A 8 12.97 15.00 -18.98
N LEU A 9 12.92 14.74 -17.67
CA LEU A 9 11.71 14.51 -16.88
C LEU A 9 10.98 15.83 -16.57
N GLY A 10 10.75 16.69 -17.56
CA GLY A 10 10.03 17.96 -17.40
C GLY A 10 10.43 18.79 -16.18
N SER A 11 9.51 19.60 -15.63
CA SER A 11 9.71 20.20 -14.31
C SER A 11 9.41 19.18 -13.23
N PHE A 12 10.40 18.86 -12.40
CA PHE A 12 10.21 18.10 -11.18
C PHE A 12 9.97 19.06 -10.00
N PRO A 13 8.97 18.80 -9.14
CA PRO A 13 8.01 17.70 -9.20
C PRO A 13 6.92 17.90 -10.26
N PRO A 14 6.40 16.83 -10.87
CA PRO A 14 5.29 16.91 -11.80
C PRO A 14 4.00 17.39 -11.11
N ALA A 15 3.02 17.84 -11.89
CA ALA A 15 1.68 18.12 -11.37
C ALA A 15 1.10 16.87 -10.69
N GLY A 16 0.44 17.03 -9.54
CA GLY A 16 -0.12 15.91 -8.78
C GLY A 16 0.88 15.18 -7.87
N PHE A 17 2.17 15.54 -7.89
CA PHE A 17 3.18 14.85 -7.08
C PHE A 17 2.86 14.87 -5.58
N ALA A 18 2.32 15.98 -5.04
CA ALA A 18 2.03 16.08 -3.62
C ALA A 18 0.91 15.11 -3.21
N GLU A 19 -0.09 14.94 -4.07
CA GLU A 19 -1.22 14.04 -3.90
C GLU A 19 -0.77 12.58 -3.94
N ASP A 20 0.04 12.23 -4.94
CA ASP A 20 0.62 10.90 -5.08
C ASP A 20 1.54 10.57 -3.90
N PHE A 21 2.42 11.52 -3.54
CA PHE A 21 3.35 11.37 -2.45
C PHE A 21 2.63 11.22 -1.10
N GLY A 22 1.61 12.03 -0.85
CA GLY A 22 0.76 11.91 0.33
C GLY A 22 0.05 10.55 0.41
N SER A 23 -0.41 10.03 -0.73
CA SER A 23 -1.07 8.72 -0.81
C SER A 23 -0.10 7.57 -0.52
N VAL A 24 1.12 7.62 -1.09
CA VAL A 24 2.17 6.62 -0.83
C VAL A 24 2.59 6.62 0.64
N LEU A 25 2.80 7.80 1.23
CA LEU A 25 3.10 7.91 2.67
C LEU A 25 1.98 7.31 3.52
N GLN A 26 0.72 7.65 3.22
CA GLN A 26 -0.43 7.12 3.95
C GLN A 26 -0.52 5.59 3.84
N PHE A 27 -0.22 5.03 2.68
CA PHE A 27 -0.13 3.59 2.47
C PHE A 27 0.96 2.95 3.34
N LEU A 28 2.19 3.47 3.31
CA LEU A 28 3.30 2.98 4.14
C LEU A 28 2.99 3.06 5.64
N SER A 29 2.38 4.16 6.07
CA SER A 29 1.96 4.32 7.46
C SER A 29 0.88 3.31 7.86
N THR A 30 0.01 2.91 6.93
CA THR A 30 -0.96 1.84 7.16
C THR A 30 -0.25 0.50 7.28
N MET A 31 0.71 0.20 6.40
CA MET A 31 1.52 -1.03 6.50
C MET A 31 2.25 -1.13 7.84
N LEU A 32 2.85 -0.04 8.34
CA LEU A 32 3.56 -0.04 9.62
C LEU A 32 2.66 -0.38 10.82
N LEU A 33 1.35 -0.12 10.76
CA LEU A 33 0.39 -0.55 11.81
C LEU A 33 0.28 -2.07 11.90
N TYR A 34 0.54 -2.78 10.80
CA TYR A 34 0.49 -4.24 10.69
C TYR A 34 1.87 -4.88 10.73
N SER A 35 2.90 -4.14 11.17
CA SER A 35 4.30 -4.64 11.20
C SER A 35 4.49 -5.94 11.99
N ALA A 36 3.70 -6.17 13.05
CA ALA A 36 3.73 -7.42 13.82
C ALA A 36 3.21 -8.65 13.04
N GLU A 37 2.43 -8.45 11.98
CA GLU A 37 1.91 -9.52 11.11
C GLU A 37 2.78 -9.70 9.86
N MET A 38 3.81 -8.88 9.67
CA MET A 38 4.73 -8.98 8.54
C MET A 38 5.87 -9.94 8.87
N PRO A 39 6.34 -10.77 7.92
CA PRO A 39 7.44 -11.70 8.15
C PRO A 39 8.71 -11.00 8.66
N SER A 40 8.99 -9.81 8.14
CA SER A 40 10.06 -8.94 8.59
C SER A 40 9.82 -7.50 8.10
N LEU A 41 10.34 -6.54 8.86
CA LEU A 41 10.44 -5.15 8.41
C LEU A 41 11.85 -4.91 7.88
N HIS A 42 11.98 -4.08 6.85
CA HIS A 42 13.29 -3.79 6.26
C HIS A 42 14.27 -3.26 7.33
N PRO A 43 15.50 -3.78 7.45
CA PRO A 43 16.43 -3.42 8.52
C PRO A 43 16.75 -1.91 8.59
N GLN A 44 16.70 -1.23 7.45
CA GLN A 44 17.00 0.21 7.31
C GLN A 44 15.77 1.11 7.44
N ILE A 45 14.63 0.62 7.91
CA ILE A 45 13.40 1.44 8.02
C ILE A 45 13.61 2.70 8.88
N LYS A 46 14.52 2.64 9.87
CA LYS A 46 14.87 3.77 10.74
C LYS A 46 15.60 4.89 9.99
N ASP A 47 16.26 4.58 8.89
CA ASP A 47 16.98 5.56 8.07
C ASP A 47 16.02 6.51 7.34
N LEU A 48 14.71 6.20 7.33
CA LEU A 48 13.67 7.08 6.80
C LEU A 48 13.32 8.23 7.77
N ILE A 49 13.62 8.11 9.07
CA ILE A 49 13.23 9.10 10.09
C ILE A 49 13.74 10.52 9.77
N PRO A 50 15.02 10.74 9.40
CA PRO A 50 15.50 12.07 9.03
C PRO A 50 14.72 12.67 7.87
N LYS A 51 14.37 11.85 6.86
CA LYS A 51 13.59 12.28 5.70
C LYS A 51 12.15 12.62 6.06
N LEU A 52 11.50 11.85 6.92
CA LEU A 52 10.15 12.18 7.40
C LEU A 52 10.12 13.52 8.13
N LYS A 53 11.13 13.80 8.97
CA LYS A 53 11.26 15.09 9.66
C LYS A 53 11.48 16.25 8.68
N GLU A 54 12.35 16.04 7.68
CA GLU A 54 12.59 17.00 6.60
C GLU A 54 11.31 17.29 5.82
N TRP A 55 10.61 16.26 5.34
CA TRP A 55 9.38 16.39 4.57
C TRP A 55 8.24 17.01 5.37
N LYS A 56 8.09 16.69 6.66
CA LYS A 56 7.14 17.38 7.55
C LYS A 56 7.35 18.89 7.54
N LYS A 57 8.61 19.35 7.53
CA LYS A 57 8.95 20.79 7.46
C LYS A 57 8.69 21.35 6.07
N THR A 58 9.16 20.68 5.02
CA THR A 58 9.02 21.11 3.61
C THR A 58 7.55 21.27 3.21
N TYR A 59 6.68 20.35 3.63
CA TYR A 59 5.27 20.32 3.25
C TYR A 59 4.32 20.95 4.28
N ARG A 60 4.83 21.69 5.28
CA ARG A 60 4.01 22.35 6.32
C ARG A 60 2.87 23.19 5.73
N ASN A 61 3.15 23.91 4.64
CA ASN A 61 2.20 24.80 3.98
C ASN A 61 1.58 24.19 2.71
N SER A 62 1.80 22.90 2.45
CA SER A 62 1.16 22.23 1.31
C SER A 62 -0.36 22.22 1.46
N HIS A 63 -1.06 22.22 0.33
CA HIS A 63 -2.49 21.94 0.25
C HIS A 63 -2.81 20.49 0.64
N VAL A 64 -1.86 19.56 0.46
CA VAL A 64 -2.00 18.16 0.87
C VAL A 64 -1.54 17.98 2.32
N LYS A 65 -2.42 18.30 3.28
CA LYS A 65 -2.14 18.19 4.73
C LYS A 65 -1.75 16.79 5.19
N THR A 66 -2.20 15.76 4.47
CA THR A 66 -1.87 14.36 4.74
C THR A 66 -0.36 14.12 4.81
N ILE A 67 0.46 14.79 3.99
CA ILE A 67 1.92 14.59 3.99
C ILE A 67 2.51 14.89 5.37
N GLN A 68 2.18 16.06 5.93
CA GLN A 68 2.68 16.49 7.24
C GLN A 68 2.21 15.54 8.36
N ASN A 69 0.91 15.22 8.37
CA ASN A 69 0.29 14.38 9.39
C ASN A 69 0.88 12.96 9.40
N VAL A 70 1.09 12.40 8.20
CA VAL A 70 1.64 11.06 8.06
C VAL A 70 3.13 11.01 8.39
N CYS A 71 3.91 12.01 7.97
CA CYS A 71 5.33 12.08 8.35
C CYS A 71 5.51 12.08 9.87
N GLU A 72 4.69 12.84 10.59
CA GLU A 72 4.72 12.84 12.06
C GLU A 72 4.38 11.46 12.64
N ARG A 73 3.26 10.88 12.21
CA ARG A 73 2.81 9.58 12.70
C ARG A 73 3.82 8.47 12.42
N MET A 74 4.41 8.45 11.21
CA MET A 74 5.39 7.43 10.81
C MET A 74 6.66 7.46 11.66
N VAL A 75 7.12 8.64 12.11
CA VAL A 75 8.25 8.72 13.05
C VAL A 75 7.92 8.00 14.35
N GLY A 76 6.70 8.13 14.86
CA GLY A 76 6.21 7.37 16.01
C GLY A 76 6.16 5.86 15.71
N GLN A 77 5.54 5.47 14.59
CA GLN A 77 5.41 4.06 14.18
C GLN A 77 6.75 3.34 14.08
N ILE A 78 7.77 3.99 13.49
CA ILE A 78 9.10 3.40 13.27
C ILE A 78 9.89 3.29 14.58
N ASN A 79 9.74 4.24 15.50
CA ASN A 79 10.41 4.19 16.79
C ASN A 79 9.72 3.25 17.79
N GLY A 80 8.58 2.66 17.41
CA GLY A 80 7.70 1.91 18.28
C GLY A 80 6.58 2.83 18.79
N MET A 81 5.36 2.56 18.33
CA MET A 81 4.17 3.12 18.97
C MET A 81 3.76 2.27 20.15
N ASP A 82 3.10 2.93 21.10
CA ASP A 82 2.38 2.25 22.16
C ASP A 82 1.43 1.19 21.56
N PRO A 83 1.50 -0.07 22.03
CA PRO A 83 0.65 -1.16 21.52
C PRO A 83 -0.84 -0.88 21.63
N GLU A 84 -1.30 -0.14 22.64
CA GLU A 84 -2.72 0.22 22.81
C GLU A 84 -3.16 1.21 21.72
N MET A 85 -2.29 2.17 21.37
CA MET A 85 -2.54 3.09 20.26
C MET A 85 -2.63 2.34 18.92
N ILE A 86 -1.75 1.37 18.67
CA ILE A 86 -1.82 0.51 17.49
C ILE A 86 -3.15 -0.26 17.46
N ALA A 87 -3.53 -0.88 18.58
CA ALA A 87 -4.77 -1.62 18.70
C ALA A 87 -6.00 -0.73 18.46
N MET A 88 -6.00 0.48 19.01
CA MET A 88 -7.05 1.48 18.78
C MET A 88 -7.17 1.85 17.29
N MET A 89 -6.05 2.14 16.62
CA MET A 89 -6.06 2.48 15.19
C MET A 89 -6.54 1.31 14.32
N ARG A 90 -6.13 0.07 14.65
CA ARG A 90 -6.61 -1.14 13.97
C ARG A 90 -8.12 -1.32 14.15
N LYS A 91 -8.63 -1.11 15.37
CA LYS A 91 -10.07 -1.16 15.66
C LYS A 91 -10.86 -0.17 14.81
N PHE A 92 -10.39 1.07 14.68
CA PHE A 92 -11.03 2.06 13.80
C PHE A 92 -11.04 1.61 12.33
N GLN A 93 -9.95 0.99 11.85
CA GLN A 93 -9.90 0.46 10.48
C GLN A 93 -10.86 -0.71 10.28
N GLU A 94 -10.97 -1.60 11.27
CA GLU A 94 -11.92 -2.71 11.26
C GLU A 94 -13.37 -2.23 11.24
N GLU A 95 -13.71 -1.22 12.03
CA GLU A 95 -15.04 -0.60 12.06
C GLU A 95 -15.40 0.10 10.73
N ALA A 96 -14.39 0.60 10.01
CA ALA A 96 -14.56 1.24 8.71
C ALA A 96 -14.77 0.27 7.54
N LEU A 97 -14.58 -1.05 7.74
CA LEU A 97 -14.83 -2.04 6.70
C LEU A 97 -16.29 -2.04 6.27
N VAL A 98 -16.55 -2.22 4.97
CA VAL A 98 -17.89 -2.21 4.40
C VAL A 98 -18.13 -3.41 3.51
N CYS A 99 -19.41 -3.76 3.31
CA CYS A 99 -19.79 -4.75 2.30
C CYS A 99 -19.44 -4.26 0.88
N GLY A 100 -19.00 -5.17 0.01
CA GLY A 100 -18.69 -4.86 -1.40
C GLY A 100 -19.88 -4.48 -2.27
N VAL A 101 -21.11 -4.70 -1.81
CA VAL A 101 -22.33 -4.24 -2.50
C VAL A 101 -22.61 -2.81 -2.06
N VAL A 102 -22.52 -1.86 -3.00
CA VAL A 102 -22.60 -0.41 -2.72
C VAL A 102 -23.89 0.01 -2.00
N SER A 103 -25.02 -0.64 -2.29
CA SER A 103 -26.30 -0.37 -1.63
C SER A 103 -26.43 -0.98 -0.23
N CYS A 104 -25.46 -1.78 0.22
CA CYS A 104 -25.48 -2.41 1.53
C CYS A 104 -24.87 -1.50 2.59
N GLY A 105 -25.61 -1.25 3.67
CA GLY A 105 -25.15 -0.42 4.79
C GLY A 105 -24.35 -1.16 5.87
N VAL A 106 -24.09 -2.47 5.72
CA VAL A 106 -23.37 -3.26 6.74
C VAL A 106 -21.89 -2.85 6.76
N LYS A 107 -21.42 -2.54 7.97
CA LYS A 107 -20.05 -2.13 8.26
C LYS A 107 -19.44 -2.94 9.40
N GLY A 108 -18.13 -2.80 9.60
CA GLY A 108 -17.40 -3.45 10.68
C GLY A 108 -16.91 -4.85 10.33
N SER A 109 -15.86 -5.32 11.02
CA SER A 109 -15.25 -6.63 10.79
C SER A 109 -16.15 -7.80 11.18
N THR A 110 -16.95 -7.67 12.25
CA THR A 110 -17.78 -8.75 12.83
C THR A 110 -18.93 -9.19 11.93
N GLY A 111 -19.49 -8.28 11.13
CA GLY A 111 -20.62 -8.55 10.24
C GLY A 111 -20.22 -8.95 8.82
N LEU A 112 -18.93 -9.10 8.52
CA LEU A 112 -18.42 -9.24 7.17
C LEU A 112 -17.56 -10.50 6.99
N THR A 113 -17.93 -11.32 6.02
CA THR A 113 -17.14 -12.43 5.50
C THR A 113 -16.15 -11.96 4.43
N VAL A 114 -14.96 -12.55 4.39
CA VAL A 114 -13.92 -12.25 3.40
C VAL A 114 -14.01 -13.20 2.21
N CYS A 115 -13.82 -12.67 0.99
CA CYS A 115 -13.67 -13.47 -0.21
C CYS A 115 -12.54 -14.49 -0.03
N ALA A 116 -12.87 -15.78 -0.10
CA ALA A 116 -11.92 -16.85 0.18
C ALA A 116 -10.72 -16.86 -0.79
N THR A 117 -10.89 -16.34 -2.00
CA THR A 117 -9.88 -16.35 -3.06
C THR A 117 -8.88 -15.21 -2.94
N CYS A 118 -9.34 -13.96 -2.87
CA CYS A 118 -8.45 -12.80 -2.87
C CYS A 118 -8.09 -12.30 -1.47
N LYS A 119 -8.84 -12.71 -0.44
CA LYS A 119 -8.71 -12.24 0.95
C LYS A 119 -8.86 -10.72 1.17
N ILE A 120 -9.26 -9.98 0.13
CA ILE A 120 -9.36 -8.51 0.13
C ILE A 120 -10.82 -8.07 0.24
N GLN A 121 -11.68 -8.50 -0.69
CA GLN A 121 -13.08 -8.05 -0.74
C GLN A 121 -13.93 -8.69 0.35
N ARG A 122 -14.83 -7.91 0.95
CA ARG A 122 -15.68 -8.33 2.08
C ARG A 122 -17.16 -8.22 1.76
N TYR A 123 -17.98 -9.09 2.35
CA TYR A 123 -19.43 -9.18 2.14
C TYR A 123 -20.15 -9.59 3.41
N CYS A 124 -21.34 -9.03 3.68
CA CYS A 124 -22.13 -9.43 4.85
C CYS A 124 -22.74 -10.84 4.73
N GLY A 125 -22.67 -11.46 3.54
CA GLY A 125 -23.12 -12.83 3.32
C GLY A 125 -22.83 -13.33 1.90
N ARG A 126 -23.09 -14.61 1.66
CA ARG A 126 -22.85 -15.25 0.35
C ARG A 126 -23.69 -14.66 -0.77
N ASP A 127 -24.89 -14.17 -0.48
CA ASP A 127 -25.77 -13.61 -1.51
C ASP A 127 -25.19 -12.32 -2.10
N HIS A 128 -24.62 -11.46 -1.26
CA HIS A 128 -23.93 -10.25 -1.70
C HIS A 128 -22.66 -10.58 -2.48
N GLN A 129 -21.91 -11.60 -2.06
CA GLN A 129 -20.76 -12.09 -2.83
C GLN A 129 -21.18 -12.60 -4.22
N LYS A 130 -22.26 -13.39 -4.31
CA LYS A 130 -22.79 -13.91 -5.59
C LYS A 130 -23.29 -12.78 -6.50
N ALA A 131 -24.01 -11.81 -5.93
CA ALA A 131 -24.54 -10.66 -6.67
C ALA A 131 -23.41 -9.79 -7.25
N ASP A 132 -22.35 -9.58 -6.48
CA ASP A 132 -21.17 -8.82 -6.90
C ASP A 132 -20.21 -9.63 -7.79
N TRP A 133 -20.32 -10.96 -7.83
CA TRP A 133 -19.38 -11.83 -8.55
C TRP A 133 -19.22 -11.47 -10.03
N LYS A 134 -20.29 -11.01 -10.68
CA LYS A 134 -20.25 -10.55 -12.08
C LYS A 134 -19.24 -9.42 -12.31
N TYR A 135 -18.96 -8.60 -11.30
CA TYR A 135 -17.95 -7.54 -11.34
C TYR A 135 -16.65 -8.00 -10.67
N HIS A 136 -16.73 -8.52 -9.44
CA HIS A 136 -15.57 -8.88 -8.63
C HIS A 136 -14.63 -9.90 -9.32
N LYS A 137 -15.17 -10.86 -10.08
CA LYS A 137 -14.35 -11.87 -10.78
C LYS A 137 -13.29 -11.27 -11.71
N HIS A 138 -13.51 -10.05 -12.21
CA HIS A 138 -12.57 -9.38 -13.11
C HIS A 138 -11.35 -8.80 -12.40
N ILE A 139 -11.41 -8.62 -11.08
CA ILE A 139 -10.33 -8.05 -10.25
C ILE A 139 -9.86 -9.02 -9.16
N CYS A 140 -10.65 -10.05 -8.85
CA CYS A 140 -10.33 -11.08 -7.86
C CYS A 140 -9.02 -11.79 -8.23
N LYS A 141 -8.04 -11.79 -7.30
CA LYS A 141 -6.71 -12.41 -7.49
C LYS A 141 -5.88 -11.79 -8.62
N LYS A 142 -6.23 -10.58 -9.07
CA LYS A 142 -5.43 -9.84 -10.07
C LYS A 142 -4.58 -8.73 -9.46
N GLY A 143 -4.54 -8.61 -8.13
CA GLY A 143 -3.64 -7.72 -7.40
C GLY A 143 -2.41 -8.46 -6.88
N LEU A 144 -1.24 -7.82 -7.05
CA LEU A 144 0.09 -8.23 -6.56
C LEU A 144 0.43 -9.71 -6.75
N GLY A 145 0.37 -10.19 -8.00
CA GLY A 145 1.21 -11.33 -8.38
C GLY A 145 2.67 -10.90 -8.26
N GLU A 146 3.49 -11.67 -7.55
CA GLU A 146 4.91 -11.36 -7.38
C GLU A 146 5.59 -11.24 -8.75
N PRO A 147 6.39 -10.18 -8.98
CA PRO A 147 7.23 -10.10 -10.17
C PRO A 147 8.31 -11.18 -10.19
N GLU A 148 8.52 -11.94 -9.11
CA GLU A 148 9.57 -12.97 -9.02
C GLU A 148 9.44 -14.06 -10.09
N ALA A 149 8.21 -14.49 -10.40
CA ALA A 149 7.98 -15.46 -11.47
C ALA A 149 8.20 -14.87 -12.88
N GLN A 150 7.96 -13.57 -13.07
CA GLN A 150 8.22 -12.88 -14.35
C GLN A 150 9.69 -12.50 -14.52
N LEU A 151 10.39 -12.21 -13.42
CA LEU A 151 11.80 -11.86 -13.41
C LEU A 151 12.68 -13.09 -13.62
N ALA A 152 12.33 -14.23 -13.01
CA ALA A 152 13.00 -15.51 -13.26
C ALA A 152 12.89 -15.93 -14.73
N ASP A 153 11.71 -15.82 -15.33
CA ASP A 153 11.48 -16.12 -16.75
C ASP A 153 12.23 -15.15 -17.69
N LEU A 154 12.33 -13.87 -17.32
CA LEU A 154 13.14 -12.89 -18.04
C LEU A 154 14.65 -13.16 -17.92
N ILE A 155 15.14 -13.57 -16.75
CA ILE A 155 16.55 -13.90 -16.51
C ILE A 155 16.93 -15.18 -17.27
N ASP A 156 16.10 -16.22 -17.23
CA ASP A 156 16.36 -17.47 -17.96
C ASP A 156 16.41 -17.25 -19.47
N ARG A 157 15.52 -16.40 -20.01
CA ARG A 157 15.54 -16.02 -21.42
C ARG A 157 16.78 -15.21 -21.81
N TRP A 158 17.32 -14.41 -20.88
CA TRP A 158 18.51 -13.59 -21.13
C TRP A 158 19.80 -14.41 -21.01
N VAL A 159 19.89 -15.29 -20.02
CA VAL A 159 21.04 -16.20 -19.81
C VAL A 159 21.07 -17.31 -20.86
N GLY A 160 19.92 -17.87 -21.24
CA GLY A 160 19.81 -18.87 -22.30
C GLY A 160 20.21 -18.36 -23.70
N GLY A 161 20.07 -17.05 -23.94
CA GLY A 161 20.50 -16.41 -25.20
C GLY A 161 22.01 -16.17 -25.30
N LEU A 162 22.75 -16.22 -24.18
CA LEU A 162 24.20 -15.96 -24.14
C LEU A 162 25.07 -17.21 -24.39
N PHE A 163 24.47 -18.40 -24.50
CA PHE A 163 25.17 -19.67 -24.74
C PHE A 163 24.84 -20.34 -26.10
N MET A 164 24.08 -19.68 -26.98
CA MET A 164 23.78 -20.15 -28.35
C MET A 164 24.08 -19.08 -29.43
N GLY A 165 25.12 -18.27 -29.24
CA GLY A 165 25.59 -17.29 -30.24
C GLY A 165 27.11 -17.23 -30.30
#